data_AF-A0A098T793-F1
#
_entry.id   AF-A0A098T793-F1
#
_cell.length_a   1.000
_cell.length_b   1.000
_cell.length_c   1.000
_cell.angle_alpha   90.00
_cell.angle_beta   90.00
_cell.angle_gamma   90.00
#
_symmetry.space_group_name_H-M   'P 1'
#
loop_
_entity.id
_entity.type
_entity.pdbx_description
1 polymer ?
#
loop_
_entity_poly.entity_id
_entity_poly.type
_entity_poly.pdbx_seq_one_letter_code
_entity_poly.pdbx_strand_id
1 'polypeptide(L)'
;KSAVGTGMEAAGAPFSGDVAFARVRQMIPVNHMVAPADQALSCQSCHASDGLLASLPGGFVPRRDGFALLDWAGLAILAATLAASLLHAMARIGFGIFYRGSRHG
;
A
#
# COMPACT_ATOMS: atom_id res chain seq x y z
N LYS A 1 -0.01 46.00 33.00
CA LYS A 1 0.09 45.82 31.52
C LYS A 1 -0.25 44.37 31.20
N SER A 2 -1.12 44.10 30.22
CA SER A 2 -1.47 42.71 29.83
C SER A 2 -0.37 42.12 28.94
N ALA A 3 -0.11 40.82 29.06
CA ALA A 3 0.90 40.14 28.24
C ALA A 3 0.61 40.27 26.73
N VAL A 4 -0.67 40.16 26.36
CA VAL A 4 -1.11 40.35 24.96
C VAL A 4 -0.90 41.79 24.52
N GLY A 5 -1.27 42.79 25.33
CA GLY A 5 -1.10 44.20 24.97
C GLY A 5 0.36 44.58 24.74
N THR A 6 1.26 44.15 25.63
CA THR A 6 2.71 44.38 25.45
C THR A 6 3.29 43.61 24.25
N GLY A 7 2.83 42.39 24.00
CA GLY A 7 3.23 41.63 22.81
C GLY A 7 2.78 42.28 21.50
N MET A 8 1.54 42.80 21.46
CA MET A 8 1.00 43.51 20.30
C MET A 8 1.70 44.85 20.06
N GLU A 9 2.00 45.61 21.12
CA GLU A 9 2.82 46.84 21.06
C GLU A 9 4.21 46.54 20.46
N ALA A 10 4.89 45.49 20.94
CA ALA A 10 6.18 45.07 20.41
C ALA A 10 6.11 44.57 18.95
N ALA A 11 5.00 43.96 18.55
CA ALA A 11 4.74 43.52 17.19
C ALA A 11 4.25 44.63 16.25
N GLY A 12 4.04 45.86 16.75
CA GLY A 12 3.53 46.99 15.95
C GLY A 12 2.07 46.84 15.53
N ALA A 13 1.27 46.05 16.26
CA ALA A 13 -0.11 45.75 15.92
C ALA A 13 -1.08 46.31 16.99
N PRO A 14 -2.26 46.84 16.59
CA PRO A 14 -3.25 47.31 17.54
C PRO A 14 -3.91 46.13 18.28
N PHE A 15 -4.08 46.25 19.59
CA PHE A 15 -4.79 45.27 20.42
C PHE A 15 -6.24 45.72 20.67
N SER A 16 -7.21 44.84 20.42
CA SER A 16 -8.64 45.16 20.58
C SER A 16 -9.11 45.25 22.04
N GLY A 17 -8.34 44.72 23.00
CA GLY A 17 -8.75 44.60 24.40
C GLY A 17 -9.31 43.22 24.75
N ASP A 18 -9.78 42.47 23.76
CA ASP A 18 -10.40 41.15 23.93
C ASP A 18 -9.43 40.00 23.62
N VAL A 19 -9.52 38.92 24.39
CA VAL A 19 -8.70 37.71 24.19
C VAL A 19 -9.59 36.49 24.15
N ALA A 20 -9.35 35.63 23.15
CA ALA A 20 -9.96 34.32 23.03
C ALA A 20 -8.90 33.28 22.59
N PHE A 21 -9.22 32.00 22.75
CA PHE A 21 -8.32 30.91 22.38
C PHE A 21 -8.85 30.18 21.15
N ALA A 22 -8.01 30.08 20.12
CA ALA A 22 -8.27 29.26 18.94
C ALA A 22 -7.53 27.92 19.07
N ARG A 23 -8.16 26.84 18.58
CA ARG A 23 -7.50 25.54 18.48
C ARG A 23 -6.50 25.56 17.33
N VAL A 24 -5.21 25.44 17.63
CA VAL A 24 -4.14 25.31 16.64
C VAL A 24 -3.55 23.90 16.70
N ARG A 25 -3.29 23.30 15.54
CA ARG A 25 -2.51 22.07 15.40
C ARG A 25 -1.28 22.41 14.56
N GLN A 26 -0.10 22.09 15.07
CA GLN A 26 1.16 22.26 14.36
C GLN A 26 1.79 20.87 14.16
N MET A 27 2.14 20.54 12.93
CA MET A 27 2.83 19.31 12.56
C MET A 27 4.28 19.67 12.27
N ILE A 28 5.21 19.10 13.02
CA ILE A 28 6.66 19.29 12.85
C ILE A 28 7.27 17.92 12.54
N PRO A 29 8.12 17.79 11.53
CA PRO A 29 8.80 16.53 11.24
C PRO A 29 9.72 16.09 12.40
N VAL A 30 9.75 14.79 12.67
CA VAL A 30 10.71 14.20 13.61
C VAL A 30 11.95 13.78 12.82
N ASN A 31 12.99 14.61 12.86
CA ASN A 31 14.23 14.42 12.09
C ASN A 31 15.46 14.07 12.96
N HIS A 32 15.29 14.04 14.28
CA HIS A 32 16.30 13.63 15.26
C HIS A 32 15.83 12.37 16.00
N MET A 33 16.71 11.75 16.80
CA MET A 33 16.46 10.43 17.43
C MET A 33 16.38 9.28 16.41
N VAL A 34 17.29 9.27 15.42
CA VAL A 34 17.43 8.13 14.50
C VAL A 34 17.90 6.92 15.31
N ALA A 35 17.10 5.84 15.27
CA ALA A 35 17.44 4.60 15.96
C ALA A 35 18.68 3.94 15.32
N PRO A 36 19.48 3.18 16.09
CA PRO A 36 20.54 2.35 15.54
C PRO A 36 20.01 1.34 14.51
N ALA A 37 20.88 0.86 13.61
CA ALA A 37 20.46 0.08 12.45
C ALA A 37 19.76 -1.25 12.81
N ASP A 38 20.10 -1.86 13.94
CA ASP A 38 19.50 -3.09 14.45
C ASP A 38 18.06 -2.89 14.98
N GLN A 39 17.65 -1.65 15.22
CA GLN A 39 16.32 -1.27 15.66
C GLN A 39 15.48 -0.64 14.54
N ALA A 40 15.99 -0.65 13.30
CA ALA A 40 15.23 -0.19 12.16
C ALA A 40 13.95 -1.04 11.98
N LEU A 41 12.84 -0.38 11.63
CA LEU A 41 11.59 -1.06 11.34
C LEU A 41 11.80 -2.08 10.22
N SER A 42 11.39 -3.32 10.48
CA SER A 42 11.39 -4.37 9.47
C SER A 42 10.22 -4.18 8.51
N CYS A 43 10.27 -4.83 7.35
CA CYS A 43 9.17 -4.81 6.38
C CYS A 43 7.83 -5.24 7.02
N GLN A 44 7.86 -6.21 7.93
CA GLN A 44 6.66 -6.75 8.57
C GLN A 44 6.05 -5.80 9.59
N SER A 45 6.85 -4.89 10.16
CA SER A 45 6.37 -3.88 11.11
C SER A 45 5.25 -3.02 10.50
N CYS A 46 5.25 -2.84 9.17
CA CYS A 46 4.19 -2.15 8.44
C CYS A 46 3.28 -3.10 7.64
N HIS A 47 3.83 -4.14 7.01
CA HIS A 47 3.11 -4.99 6.05
C HIS A 47 2.49 -6.26 6.62
N ALA A 48 2.61 -6.54 7.93
CA ALA A 48 1.82 -7.58 8.57
C ALA A 48 0.34 -7.19 8.62
N SER A 49 -0.55 -8.19 8.70
CA SER A 49 -2.00 -7.98 8.82
C SER A 49 -2.37 -7.14 10.05
N ASP A 50 -1.59 -7.23 11.11
CA ASP A 50 -1.67 -6.49 12.37
C ASP A 50 -0.54 -5.46 12.52
N GLY A 51 0.13 -5.10 11.43
CA GLY A 51 1.20 -4.09 11.42
C GLY A 51 0.69 -2.66 11.57
N LEU A 52 1.61 -1.69 11.49
CA LEU A 52 1.30 -0.25 11.64
C LEU A 52 0.24 0.27 10.66
N LEU A 53 0.06 -0.39 9.51
CA LEU A 53 -0.93 -0.01 8.50
C LEU A 53 -2.33 -0.59 8.75
N ALA A 54 -2.51 -1.47 9.75
CA ALA A 54 -3.76 -2.17 10.00
C ALA A 54 -4.97 -1.21 10.13
N SER A 55 -4.79 -0.11 10.87
CA SER A 55 -5.86 0.85 11.15
C SER A 55 -5.86 2.08 10.21
N LEU A 56 -5.11 2.04 9.10
CA LEU A 56 -5.04 3.20 8.21
C LEU A 56 -6.42 3.48 7.57
N PRO A 57 -7.02 4.66 7.76
CA PRO A 57 -8.24 5.04 7.07
C PRO A 57 -7.92 5.35 5.60
N GLY A 58 -8.81 5.00 4.66
CA GLY A 58 -8.66 5.41 3.26
C GLY A 58 -8.87 4.35 2.17
N GLY A 59 -9.40 3.17 2.49
CA GLY A 59 -9.76 2.15 1.49
C GLY A 59 -8.80 0.96 1.43
N PHE A 60 -8.81 0.23 0.31
CA PHE A 60 -8.05 -1.00 0.12
C PHE A 60 -6.54 -0.75 0.01
N VAL A 61 -5.76 -1.43 0.84
CA VAL A 61 -4.29 -1.40 0.82
C VAL A 61 -3.79 -2.81 0.48
N PRO A 62 -3.11 -3.01 -0.66
CA PRO A 62 -2.57 -4.30 -1.04
C PRO A 62 -1.70 -4.90 0.07
N ARG A 63 -1.81 -6.22 0.28
CA ARG A 63 -1.15 -7.02 1.33
C ARG A 63 -1.66 -6.82 2.76
N ARG A 64 -2.17 -5.63 3.13
CA ARG A 64 -2.94 -5.47 4.38
C ARG A 64 -4.31 -6.12 4.23
N ASP A 65 -4.97 -5.79 3.12
CA ASP A 65 -6.30 -6.27 2.79
C ASP A 65 -6.20 -7.36 1.72
N GLY A 66 -7.02 -8.39 1.85
CA GLY A 66 -7.13 -9.48 0.88
C GLY A 66 -8.59 -9.77 0.55
N PHE A 67 -8.83 -10.22 -0.69
CA PHE A 67 -10.15 -10.67 -1.13
C PHE A 67 -10.07 -12.13 -1.53
N ALA A 68 -10.46 -13.03 -0.62
CA ALA A 68 -10.34 -14.48 -0.82
C ALA A 68 -11.00 -14.96 -2.12
N LEU A 69 -12.12 -14.35 -2.52
CA LEU A 69 -12.78 -14.67 -3.78
C LEU A 69 -11.91 -14.32 -5.00
N LEU A 70 -11.26 -13.16 -4.97
CA LEU A 70 -10.38 -12.70 -6.05
C LEU A 70 -9.13 -13.59 -6.15
N ASP A 71 -8.57 -13.98 -5.00
CA ASP A 71 -7.40 -14.87 -4.95
C ASP A 71 -7.72 -16.24 -5.57
N TRP A 72 -8.86 -16.82 -5.19
CA TRP A 72 -9.33 -18.10 -5.76
C TRP A 72 -9.66 -17.99 -7.24
N ALA A 73 -10.32 -16.91 -7.67
CA ALA A 73 -10.62 -16.68 -9.08
C ALA A 73 -9.34 -16.53 -9.91
N GLY A 74 -8.35 -15.79 -9.41
CA GLY A 74 -7.04 -15.64 -10.06
C GLY A 74 -6.32 -16.98 -10.23
N LEU A 75 -6.29 -17.80 -9.17
CA LEU A 75 -5.69 -19.14 -9.21
C LEU A 75 -6.42 -20.07 -10.19
N ALA A 76 -7.75 -20.03 -10.24
CA ALA A 76 -8.54 -20.82 -11.17
C ALA A 76 -8.26 -20.45 -12.63
N ILE A 77 -8.19 -19.15 -12.95
CA ILE A 77 -7.87 -18.66 -14.31
C ILE A 77 -6.46 -19.10 -14.72
N LEU A 78 -5.49 -19.00 -13.81
CA LEU A 78 -4.11 -19.43 -14.05
C LEU A 78 -4.05 -20.92 -14.36
N ALA A 79 -4.72 -21.75 -13.54
CA ALA A 79 -4.79 -23.19 -13.74
C ALA A 79 -5.48 -23.56 -15.07
N ALA A 80 -6.59 -22.90 -15.41
CA ALA A 80 -7.30 -23.11 -16.66
C ALA A 80 -6.44 -22.78 -17.89
N THR A 81 -5.69 -21.66 -17.83
CA THR A 81 -4.80 -21.25 -18.90
C THR A 81 -3.65 -22.25 -19.10
N LEU A 82 -3.05 -22.71 -18.00
CA LEU A 82 -2.03 -23.74 -18.04
C LEU A 82 -2.57 -25.05 -18.65
N ALA A 83 -3.74 -25.50 -18.21
CA ALA A 83 -4.38 -26.69 -18.76
C ALA A 83 -4.67 -26.55 -20.27
N ALA A 84 -5.23 -25.42 -20.71
CA ALA A 84 -5.52 -25.17 -22.11
C ALA A 84 -4.26 -25.16 -22.99
N SER A 85 -3.19 -24.52 -22.53
CA SER A 85 -1.91 -24.50 -23.26
C SER A 85 -1.26 -25.89 -23.38
N LEU A 86 -1.32 -26.70 -22.32
CA LEU A 86 -0.84 -28.08 -22.34
C LEU A 86 -1.68 -28.94 -23.28
N LEU A 87 -3.00 -28.84 -23.22
CA LEU A 87 -3.89 -29.55 -24.16
C LEU A 87 -3.60 -29.16 -25.61
N HIS A 88 -3.40 -27.86 -25.88
CA HIS A 88 -3.04 -27.39 -27.21
C HIS A 88 -1.67 -27.94 -27.67
N ALA A 89 -0.66 -27.95 -26.80
CA ALA A 89 0.65 -28.51 -27.10
C ALA A 89 0.58 -30.02 -27.37
N MET A 90 -0.19 -30.77 -26.56
CA MET A 90 -0.41 -32.19 -26.74
C MET A 90 -1.12 -32.48 -28.08
N ALA A 91 -2.17 -31.73 -28.42
CA ALA A 91 -2.85 -31.86 -29.70
C ALA A 91 -1.91 -31.58 -30.87
N ARG A 92 -1.09 -30.52 -30.78
CA ARG A 92 -0.11 -30.16 -31.80
C ARG A 92 0.92 -31.27 -32.03
N ILE A 93 1.49 -31.82 -30.96
CA ILE A 93 2.50 -32.89 -31.04
C ILE A 93 1.86 -34.19 -31.53
N GLY A 94 0.70 -34.57 -30.97
CA GLY A 94 -0.03 -35.78 -31.37
C GLY A 94 -0.42 -35.77 -32.85
N PHE A 95 -0.95 -34.65 -33.35
CA PHE A 95 -1.26 -34.48 -34.77
C PHE A 95 0.01 -34.52 -35.63
N GLY A 96 1.09 -33.88 -35.18
CA GLY A 96 2.39 -33.91 -35.86
C GLY A 96 2.98 -35.32 -35.97
N ILE A 97 2.83 -36.17 -34.94
CA ILE A 97 3.29 -37.56 -34.96
C ILE A 97 2.38 -38.42 -35.86
N PHE A 98 1.06 -38.27 -35.75
CA PHE A 98 0.07 -39.05 -36.50
C PHE A 98 0.15 -38.79 -38.02
N TYR A 99 0.27 -37.54 -38.45
CA TYR A 99 0.34 -37.19 -39.87
C TYR A 99 1.74 -37.28 -40.49
N ARG A 100 2.79 -37.60 -39.70
CA ARG A 100 4.15 -37.82 -40.23
C ARG A 100 4.32 -39.20 -40.87
N GLY A 101 3.46 -40.17 -40.54
CA GLY A 101 3.47 -41.53 -41.12
C GLY A 101 2.71 -41.69 -42.45
N SER A 102 1.82 -40.77 -42.81
CA SER A 102 0.98 -40.87 -44.02
C SER A 102 1.54 -40.10 -45.23
N ARG A 103 2.82 -39.72 -45.21
CA ARG A 103 3.54 -39.25 -46.40
C ARG A 103 4.36 -40.38 -47.02
N HIS A 104 3.67 -41.41 -47.48
CA HIS A 104 4.16 -42.24 -48.58
C HIS A 104 3.26 -41.97 -49.78
N GLY A 105 3.88 -41.68 -50.92
CA GLY A 105 3.19 -41.49 -52.20
C GLY A 105 2.44 -42.72 -52.67
#